data_AF-I0EUQ7-F1
#
_entry.id   AF-I0EUQ7-F1
#
_cell.length_a   1.000
_cell.length_b   1.000
_cell.length_c   1.000
_cell.angle_alpha   90.00
_cell.angle_beta   90.00
_cell.angle_gamma   90.00
#
_symmetry.space_group_name_H-M   'P 1'
#
loop_
_entity.id
_entity.type
_entity.pdbx_description
1 polymer ?
#
loop_
_entity_poly.entity_id
_entity_poly.type
_entity_poly.pdbx_seq_one_letter_code
_entity_poly.pdbx_strand_id
1 'polypeptide(L)'
;MFNNNDFKDYRKLLGFNSQSAFKEFLGAKDIEPCIDFNYLNALKERLIDIFSTINHIYCFKYNKYELENFFDFMEYVFSKIIDNNIIAKLTNQGRRPEEVCFSWMRGFLVAEFFKDFIAYLFGTQKDTIKFFGGDNFDNIENFKRSPKADFLLNNRLLLEVQSGFQGINDIKQHKVLEAKRRLEENKIPTIVVHFDLFNGQAACVDISKIKENDLNWITRQQMEGQSVFNIAQNFFNYKITEIPNTQIIY
;
A
#
# COMPACT_ATOMS: atom_id res chain seq x y z
N MET A 1 43.70 25.01 -8.13
CA MET A 1 42.41 24.31 -8.34
C MET A 1 42.59 22.89 -7.87
N PHE A 2 41.57 22.30 -7.23
CA PHE A 2 41.64 20.89 -6.85
C PHE A 2 41.53 19.99 -8.08
N ASN A 3 42.31 18.92 -8.11
CA ASN A 3 42.22 17.87 -9.10
C ASN A 3 41.21 16.81 -8.65
N ASN A 4 40.58 16.11 -9.60
CA ASN A 4 39.63 15.03 -9.29
C ASN A 4 40.25 13.91 -8.42
N ASN A 5 41.57 13.74 -8.46
CA ASN A 5 42.28 12.77 -7.63
C ASN A 5 42.34 13.20 -6.16
N ASP A 6 42.35 14.49 -5.84
CA ASP A 6 42.46 15.00 -4.47
C ASP A 6 41.31 14.45 -3.59
N PHE A 7 40.09 14.40 -4.14
CA PHE A 7 38.92 13.86 -3.45
C PHE A 7 38.97 12.33 -3.29
N LYS A 8 39.56 11.62 -4.24
CA LYS A 8 39.72 10.16 -4.18
C LYS A 8 40.80 9.78 -3.17
N ASP A 9 41.89 10.51 -3.14
CA ASP A 9 43.01 10.28 -2.24
C ASP A 9 42.65 10.63 -0.80
N TYR A 10 41.88 11.70 -0.57
CA TYR A 10 41.28 11.98 0.74
C TYR A 10 40.45 10.81 1.28
N ARG A 11 39.57 10.23 0.46
CA ARG A 11 38.77 9.05 0.87
C ARG A 11 39.64 7.84 1.19
N LYS A 12 40.70 7.59 0.42
CA LYS A 12 41.66 6.53 0.70
C LYS A 12 42.41 6.74 2.00
N LEU A 13 42.83 7.97 2.32
CA LEU A 13 43.47 8.31 3.60
C LEU A 13 42.56 8.00 4.80
N LEU A 14 41.25 8.14 4.62
CA LEU A 14 40.25 7.76 5.62
C LEU A 14 39.93 6.25 5.63
N GLY A 15 40.57 5.44 4.78
CA GLY A 15 40.37 3.99 4.71
C GLY A 15 39.32 3.51 3.70
N PHE A 16 38.77 4.40 2.87
CA PHE A 16 37.67 4.08 1.95
C PHE A 16 38.14 4.01 0.49
N ASN A 17 37.86 2.88 -0.16
CA ASN A 17 38.21 2.65 -1.57
C ASN A 17 37.09 3.03 -2.56
N SER A 18 35.89 3.32 -2.06
CA SER A 18 34.74 3.74 -2.89
C SER A 18 34.03 4.95 -2.29
N GLN A 19 33.43 5.76 -3.15
CA GLN A 19 32.59 6.88 -2.73
C GLN A 19 31.31 6.41 -2.03
N SER A 20 30.76 5.24 -2.42
CA SER A 20 29.55 4.68 -1.82
C SER A 20 29.78 4.27 -0.36
N ALA A 21 30.83 3.49 -0.09
CA ALA A 21 31.16 3.03 1.26
C ALA A 21 31.46 4.22 2.19
N PHE A 22 32.17 5.24 1.68
CA PHE A 22 32.42 6.45 2.45
C PHE A 22 31.13 7.23 2.76
N LYS A 23 30.19 7.32 1.80
CA LYS A 23 28.89 7.96 1.99
C LYS A 23 28.02 7.18 2.98
N GLU A 24 28.08 5.86 2.97
CA GLU A 24 27.38 5.00 3.93
C GLU A 24 27.93 5.21 5.34
N PHE A 25 29.25 5.13 5.51
CA PHE A 25 29.92 5.38 6.79
C PHE A 25 29.59 6.76 7.38
N LEU A 26 29.75 7.83 6.59
CA LEU A 26 29.44 9.19 7.06
C LEU A 26 27.95 9.37 7.40
N GLY A 27 27.08 8.58 6.79
CA GLY A 27 25.65 8.57 7.06
C GLY A 27 25.21 7.53 8.10
N ALA A 28 26.15 6.80 8.73
CA ALA A 28 25.90 5.66 9.62
C ALA A 28 24.96 4.60 9.01
N LYS A 29 24.96 4.47 7.68
CA LYS A 29 24.09 3.53 6.95
C LYS A 29 24.61 2.09 6.93
N ASP A 30 25.86 1.92 7.32
CA ASP A 30 26.53 0.64 7.56
C ASP A 30 26.15 0.01 8.91
N ILE A 31 25.48 0.75 9.79
CA ILE A 31 24.92 0.23 11.03
C ILE A 31 23.48 -0.20 10.78
N GLU A 32 23.22 -1.50 10.81
CA GLU A 32 21.86 -2.04 10.72
C GLU A 32 21.13 -1.86 12.07
N PRO A 33 19.99 -1.14 12.12
CA PRO A 33 19.20 -1.07 13.34
C PRO A 33 18.62 -2.44 13.67
N CYS A 34 18.72 -2.85 14.94
CA CYS A 34 18.02 -4.04 15.40
C CYS A 34 16.51 -3.82 15.36
N ILE A 35 15.78 -4.91 15.12
CA ILE A 35 14.32 -4.90 15.14
C ILE A 35 13.87 -4.87 16.60
N ASP A 36 13.09 -3.85 16.96
CA ASP A 36 12.46 -3.72 18.26
C ASP A 36 11.09 -4.42 18.25
N PHE A 37 11.08 -5.67 18.71
CA PHE A 37 9.85 -6.47 18.78
C PHE A 37 8.82 -5.93 19.77
N ASN A 38 9.23 -5.18 20.81
CA ASN A 38 8.26 -4.56 21.72
C ASN A 38 7.51 -3.42 21.01
N TYR A 39 8.23 -2.59 20.26
CA TYR A 39 7.62 -1.55 19.45
C TYR A 39 6.74 -2.15 18.34
N LEU A 40 7.22 -3.20 17.65
CA LEU A 40 6.42 -3.91 16.64
C LEU A 40 5.12 -4.47 17.22
N ASN A 41 5.16 -5.07 18.40
CA ASN A 41 3.97 -5.56 19.10
C ASN A 41 3.00 -4.42 19.44
N ALA A 42 3.50 -3.28 19.93
CA ALA A 42 2.65 -2.11 20.19
C ALA A 42 1.97 -1.58 18.90
N LEU A 43 2.67 -1.61 17.76
CA LEU A 43 2.10 -1.26 16.46
C LEU A 43 1.04 -2.27 15.99
N LYS A 44 1.23 -3.56 16.29
CA LYS A 44 0.25 -4.61 16.01
C LYS A 44 -1.03 -4.42 16.83
N GLU A 45 -0.92 -4.20 18.14
CA GLU A 45 -2.08 -3.87 19.00
C GLU A 45 -2.83 -2.65 18.48
N ARG A 46 -2.10 -1.64 18.00
CA ARG A 46 -2.72 -0.46 17.37
C ARG A 46 -3.54 -0.81 16.12
N LEU A 47 -3.15 -1.81 15.33
CA LEU A 47 -3.95 -2.26 14.19
C LEU A 47 -5.26 -2.90 14.66
N ILE A 48 -5.21 -3.72 15.70
CA ILE A 48 -6.41 -4.32 16.33
C ILE A 48 -7.38 -3.23 16.77
N ASP A 49 -6.88 -2.20 17.46
CA ASP A 49 -7.68 -1.06 17.90
C ASP A 49 -8.32 -0.30 16.73
N ILE A 50 -7.55 -0.03 15.67
CA ILE A 50 -8.03 0.69 14.48
C ILE A 50 -9.19 -0.07 13.84
N PHE A 51 -9.02 -1.36 13.53
CA PHE A 51 -10.05 -2.13 12.84
C PHE A 51 -11.24 -2.45 13.73
N SER A 52 -11.05 -2.64 15.03
CA SER A 52 -12.15 -2.73 16.00
C SER A 52 -12.98 -1.45 16.01
N THR A 53 -12.32 -0.28 16.04
CA THR A 53 -12.97 1.04 16.02
C THR A 53 -13.74 1.26 14.71
N ILE A 54 -13.14 0.95 13.57
CA ILE A 54 -13.80 1.05 12.26
C ILE A 54 -15.02 0.11 12.21
N ASN A 55 -14.88 -1.12 12.69
CA ASN A 55 -15.96 -2.11 12.67
C ASN A 55 -17.21 -1.64 13.45
N HIS A 56 -17.06 -0.81 14.49
CA HIS A 56 -18.20 -0.28 15.23
C HIS A 56 -19.17 0.54 14.36
N ILE A 57 -18.67 1.22 13.33
CA ILE A 57 -19.45 2.14 12.47
C ILE A 57 -19.58 1.65 11.02
N TYR A 58 -18.88 0.57 10.66
CA TYR A 58 -18.87 0.02 9.31
C TYR A 58 -20.24 -0.53 8.89
N CYS A 59 -20.69 -0.24 7.66
CA CYS A 59 -22.01 -0.66 7.19
C CYS A 59 -22.15 -2.19 7.02
N PHE A 60 -21.05 -2.90 6.76
CA PHE A 60 -21.00 -4.38 6.73
C PHE A 60 -20.32 -4.93 7.98
N LYS A 61 -20.65 -4.35 9.15
CA LYS A 61 -20.08 -4.68 10.45
C LYS A 61 -19.91 -6.19 10.65
N TYR A 62 -18.67 -6.59 10.91
CA TYR A 62 -18.32 -7.94 11.30
C TYR A 62 -18.90 -8.23 12.68
N ASN A 63 -19.54 -9.39 12.81
CA ASN A 63 -19.89 -9.93 14.11
C ASN A 63 -18.63 -10.35 14.88
N LYS A 64 -18.80 -10.73 16.16
CA LYS A 64 -17.68 -11.06 17.03
C LYS A 64 -16.77 -12.16 16.43
N TYR A 65 -17.36 -13.23 15.90
CA TYR A 65 -16.62 -14.35 15.33
C TYR A 65 -15.90 -13.97 14.03
N GLU A 66 -16.54 -13.19 13.16
CA GLU A 66 -15.91 -12.68 11.93
C GLU A 66 -14.73 -11.77 12.22
N LEU A 67 -14.86 -10.91 13.23
CA LEU A 67 -13.79 -10.00 13.64
C LEU A 67 -12.63 -10.76 14.31
N GLU A 68 -12.91 -11.77 15.13
CA GLU A 68 -11.89 -12.67 15.70
C GLU A 68 -11.10 -13.38 14.58
N ASN A 69 -11.79 -13.97 13.60
CA ASN A 69 -11.12 -14.61 12.47
C ASN A 69 -10.25 -13.64 11.65
N PHE A 70 -10.69 -12.38 11.51
CA PHE A 70 -9.91 -11.35 10.83
C PHE A 70 -8.60 -11.04 11.58
N PHE A 71 -8.62 -10.99 12.92
CA PHE A 71 -7.42 -10.78 13.71
C PHE A 71 -6.52 -12.02 13.77
N ASP A 72 -7.08 -13.23 13.80
CA ASP A 72 -6.30 -14.46 13.68
C ASP A 72 -5.54 -14.52 12.34
N PHE A 73 -6.19 -14.08 11.26
CA PHE A 73 -5.53 -13.95 9.95
C PHE A 73 -4.41 -12.90 9.98
N MET A 74 -4.62 -11.75 10.64
CA MET A 74 -3.58 -10.75 10.83
C MET A 74 -2.36 -11.33 11.58
N GLU A 75 -2.58 -12.05 12.68
CA GLU A 75 -1.51 -12.71 13.45
C GLU A 75 -0.74 -13.73 12.62
N TYR A 76 -1.46 -14.52 11.80
CA TYR A 76 -0.85 -15.45 10.86
C TYR A 76 0.08 -14.72 9.88
N VAL A 77 -0.37 -13.64 9.25
CA VAL A 77 0.45 -12.85 8.31
C VAL A 77 1.66 -12.24 9.01
N PHE A 78 1.50 -11.68 10.21
CA PHE A 78 2.62 -11.16 11.00
C PHE A 78 3.67 -12.24 11.29
N SER A 79 3.21 -13.42 11.72
CA SER A 79 4.10 -14.56 12.00
C SER A 79 4.90 -14.92 10.76
N LYS A 80 4.27 -14.97 9.58
CA LYS A 80 4.99 -15.22 8.32
C LYS A 80 6.02 -14.16 7.99
N ILE A 81 5.74 -12.88 8.26
CA ILE A 81 6.71 -11.79 8.05
C ILE A 81 7.95 -11.98 8.94
N ILE A 82 7.75 -12.36 10.20
CA ILE A 82 8.82 -12.53 11.18
C ILE A 82 9.62 -13.81 10.87
N ASP A 83 8.94 -14.95 10.75
CA ASP A 83 9.55 -16.27 10.55
C ASP A 83 10.43 -16.35 9.30
N ASN A 84 10.11 -15.56 8.27
CA ASN A 84 10.82 -15.55 7.00
C ASN A 84 11.76 -14.34 6.85
N ASN A 85 11.98 -13.61 7.93
CA ASN A 85 12.80 -12.40 7.98
C ASN A 85 12.46 -11.39 6.87
N ILE A 86 11.18 -11.28 6.52
CA ILE A 86 10.68 -10.34 5.51
C ILE A 86 10.81 -8.91 6.04
N ILE A 87 10.59 -8.71 7.34
CA ILE A 87 10.66 -7.41 7.99
C ILE A 87 12.00 -6.69 7.73
N ALA A 88 13.14 -7.38 7.78
CA ALA A 88 14.45 -6.80 7.48
C ALA A 88 14.60 -6.36 6.01
N LYS A 89 13.83 -6.97 5.10
CA LYS A 89 13.81 -6.64 3.66
C LYS A 89 12.82 -5.51 3.34
N LEU A 90 11.96 -5.13 4.27
CA LEU A 90 11.02 -4.02 4.10
C LEU A 90 11.77 -2.69 4.19
N THR A 91 12.15 -2.16 3.04
CA THR A 91 12.84 -0.87 2.97
C THR A 91 11.86 0.26 2.61
N ASN A 92 12.09 1.44 3.20
CA ASN A 92 11.57 2.69 2.64
C ASN A 92 12.45 3.87 3.07
N GLN A 93 13.52 4.12 2.31
CA GLN A 93 14.30 5.36 2.34
C GLN A 93 14.74 5.83 3.74
N GLY A 94 15.15 4.91 4.62
CA GLY A 94 15.66 5.23 5.96
C GLY A 94 14.64 5.18 7.10
N ARG A 95 13.36 4.84 6.82
CA ARG A 95 12.41 4.49 7.88
C ARG A 95 12.77 3.17 8.55
N ARG A 96 12.39 3.06 9.82
CA ARG A 96 12.53 1.84 10.61
C ARG A 96 11.72 0.67 10.02
N PRO A 97 12.28 -0.55 9.93
CA PRO A 97 11.58 -1.71 9.38
C PRO A 97 10.20 -1.97 10.00
N GLU A 98 10.04 -1.74 11.31
CA GLU A 98 8.80 -1.93 12.06
C GLU A 98 7.69 -0.99 11.57
N GLU A 99 8.02 0.27 11.28
CA GLU A 99 7.06 1.25 10.76
C GLU A 99 6.69 0.98 9.31
N VAL A 100 7.64 0.46 8.52
CA VAL A 100 7.37 0.00 7.15
C VAL A 100 6.45 -1.21 7.17
N CYS A 101 6.69 -2.16 8.09
CA CYS A 101 5.84 -3.31 8.34
C CYS A 101 4.43 -2.89 8.74
N PHE A 102 4.29 -2.00 9.74
CA PHE A 102 3.01 -1.45 10.15
C PHE A 102 2.28 -0.75 9.00
N SER A 103 2.96 0.11 8.23
CA SER A 103 2.35 0.82 7.10
C SER A 103 1.84 -0.15 6.03
N TRP A 104 2.63 -1.19 5.73
CA TRP A 104 2.29 -2.20 4.74
C TRP A 104 1.12 -3.07 5.23
N MET A 105 1.20 -3.59 6.46
CA MET A 105 0.16 -4.41 7.06
C MET A 105 -1.16 -3.63 7.15
N ARG A 106 -1.11 -2.35 7.53
CA ARG A 106 -2.30 -1.50 7.57
C ARG A 106 -3.00 -1.40 6.21
N GLY A 107 -2.24 -1.22 5.12
CA GLY A 107 -2.81 -1.19 3.77
C GLY A 107 -3.38 -2.54 3.34
N PHE A 108 -2.64 -3.62 3.60
CA PHE A 108 -3.07 -4.99 3.34
C PHE A 108 -4.39 -5.33 4.06
N LEU A 109 -4.47 -5.00 5.35
CA LEU A 109 -5.66 -5.23 6.16
C LEU A 109 -6.86 -4.40 5.69
N VAL A 110 -6.68 -3.19 5.13
CA VAL A 110 -7.79 -2.45 4.50
C VAL A 110 -8.35 -3.25 3.32
N ALA A 111 -7.48 -3.75 2.44
CA ALA A 111 -7.91 -4.53 1.28
C ALA A 111 -8.70 -5.79 1.69
N GLU A 112 -8.30 -6.44 2.79
CA GLU A 112 -9.01 -7.60 3.35
C GLU A 112 -10.30 -7.25 4.08
N PHE A 113 -10.28 -6.23 4.93
CA PHE A 113 -11.39 -5.84 5.79
C PHE A 113 -12.58 -5.33 4.97
N PHE A 114 -12.33 -4.55 3.91
CA PHE A 114 -13.38 -3.96 3.09
C PHE A 114 -13.84 -4.84 1.92
N LYS A 115 -13.49 -6.13 1.90
CA LYS A 115 -13.94 -7.04 0.84
C LYS A 115 -15.46 -7.11 0.69
N ASP A 116 -16.23 -7.03 1.78
CA ASP A 116 -17.70 -7.01 1.70
C ASP A 116 -18.21 -5.73 1.03
N PHE A 117 -17.60 -4.58 1.34
CA PHE A 117 -17.90 -3.32 0.67
C PHE A 117 -17.58 -3.37 -0.83
N ILE A 118 -16.40 -3.89 -1.19
CA ILE A 118 -15.98 -4.09 -2.58
C ILE A 118 -16.95 -5.06 -3.28
N ALA A 119 -17.27 -6.19 -2.65
CA ALA A 119 -18.16 -7.19 -3.22
C ALA A 119 -19.52 -6.58 -3.55
N TYR A 120 -20.07 -5.81 -2.62
CA TYR A 120 -21.33 -5.09 -2.82
C TYR A 120 -21.23 -4.06 -3.94
N LEU A 121 -20.19 -3.21 -3.94
CA LEU A 121 -19.98 -2.17 -4.95
C LEU A 121 -19.98 -2.74 -6.36
N PHE A 122 -19.37 -3.91 -6.57
CA PHE A 122 -19.23 -4.51 -7.89
C PHE A 122 -20.28 -5.60 -8.17
N GLY A 123 -21.31 -5.73 -7.32
CA GLY A 123 -22.39 -6.71 -7.51
C GLY A 123 -21.89 -8.15 -7.61
N THR A 124 -20.84 -8.49 -6.87
CA THR A 124 -20.17 -9.79 -6.95
C THR A 124 -20.12 -10.48 -5.57
N GLN A 125 -19.73 -11.74 -5.52
CA GLN A 125 -19.53 -12.45 -4.25
C GLN A 125 -18.11 -12.26 -3.72
N LYS A 126 -17.94 -12.17 -2.40
CA LYS A 126 -16.64 -12.00 -1.72
C LYS A 126 -15.59 -13.02 -2.22
N ASP A 127 -15.98 -14.27 -2.36
CA ASP A 127 -15.08 -15.37 -2.77
C ASP A 127 -14.57 -15.26 -4.22
N THR A 128 -15.18 -14.39 -5.04
CA THR A 128 -14.72 -14.10 -6.40
C THR A 128 -13.61 -13.05 -6.45
N ILE A 129 -13.37 -12.33 -5.34
CA ILE A 129 -12.28 -11.36 -5.21
C ILE A 129 -11.00 -12.12 -4.91
N LYS A 130 -10.26 -12.47 -5.97
CA LYS A 130 -9.01 -13.25 -5.86
C LYS A 130 -7.81 -12.32 -5.85
N PHE A 131 -6.85 -12.63 -4.99
CA PHE A 131 -5.55 -11.97 -5.02
C PHE A 131 -4.86 -12.15 -6.39
N PHE A 132 -4.36 -11.05 -6.94
CA PHE A 132 -3.63 -10.98 -8.20
C PHE A 132 -2.20 -10.47 -8.01
N GLY A 133 -1.98 -9.64 -6.99
CA GLY A 133 -0.67 -9.09 -6.63
C GLY A 133 0.33 -10.16 -6.18
N GLY A 134 1.62 -9.84 -6.30
CA GLY A 134 2.72 -10.72 -5.82
C GLY A 134 3.00 -10.61 -4.31
N ASP A 135 2.19 -9.83 -3.60
CA ASP A 135 2.32 -9.53 -2.17
C ASP A 135 1.42 -10.42 -1.30
N ASN A 136 1.10 -11.65 -1.76
CA ASN A 136 0.29 -12.59 -0.99
C ASN A 136 1.15 -13.53 -0.13
N PHE A 137 0.58 -13.98 1.00
CA PHE A 137 1.24 -14.88 1.95
C PHE A 137 0.91 -16.36 1.72
N ASP A 138 0.17 -16.66 0.65
CA ASP A 138 -0.12 -18.04 0.23
C ASP A 138 1.15 -18.78 -0.22
N ASN A 139 2.14 -18.04 -0.73
CA ASN A 139 3.46 -18.56 -1.06
C ASN A 139 4.55 -17.54 -0.73
N ILE A 140 5.14 -17.68 0.46
CA ILE A 140 6.16 -16.78 1.00
C ILE A 140 7.43 -16.73 0.13
N GLU A 141 7.76 -17.81 -0.57
CA GLU A 141 8.92 -17.83 -1.48
C GLU A 141 8.75 -16.89 -2.68
N ASN A 142 7.49 -16.57 -3.04
CA ASN A 142 7.13 -15.68 -4.13
C ASN A 142 6.74 -14.27 -3.68
N PHE A 143 6.77 -13.97 -2.38
CA PHE A 143 6.44 -12.65 -1.85
C PHE A 143 7.37 -11.59 -2.47
N LYS A 144 6.79 -10.73 -3.31
CA LYS A 144 7.48 -9.61 -3.95
C LYS A 144 6.54 -8.43 -4.06
N ARG A 145 7.01 -7.29 -3.54
CA ARG A 145 6.41 -5.96 -3.77
C ARG A 145 6.21 -5.77 -5.26
N SER A 146 4.95 -5.78 -5.68
CA SER A 146 4.57 -5.76 -7.08
C SER A 146 3.79 -4.49 -7.40
N PRO A 147 4.03 -3.86 -8.56
CA PRO A 147 3.17 -2.76 -9.01
C PRO A 147 1.78 -3.24 -9.44
N LYS A 148 1.55 -4.56 -9.56
CA LYS A 148 0.27 -5.17 -9.92
C LYS A 148 -0.84 -4.75 -8.96
N ALA A 149 -2.06 -4.77 -9.47
CA ALA A 149 -3.28 -4.60 -8.69
C ALA A 149 -3.46 -5.72 -7.66
N ASP A 150 -4.15 -5.41 -6.57
CA ASP A 150 -4.36 -6.33 -5.45
C ASP A 150 -5.27 -7.50 -5.83
N PHE A 151 -6.37 -7.22 -6.53
CA PHE A 151 -7.37 -8.23 -6.87
C PHE A 151 -7.69 -8.31 -8.37
N LEU A 152 -8.12 -9.50 -8.79
CA LEU A 152 -8.74 -9.74 -10.09
C LEU A 152 -10.17 -10.20 -9.88
N LEU A 153 -11.12 -9.44 -10.41
CA LEU A 153 -12.53 -9.71 -10.30
C LEU A 153 -13.08 -10.29 -11.61
N ASN A 154 -13.70 -11.48 -11.51
CA ASN A 154 -14.32 -12.22 -12.62
C ASN A 154 -13.44 -12.36 -13.87
N ASN A 155 -12.11 -12.40 -13.69
CA ASN A 155 -11.10 -12.42 -14.77
C ASN A 155 -11.19 -11.26 -15.78
N ARG A 156 -11.88 -10.17 -15.45
CA ARG A 156 -12.19 -9.08 -16.39
C ARG A 156 -11.89 -7.68 -15.87
N LEU A 157 -11.70 -7.54 -14.56
CA LEU A 157 -11.42 -6.24 -13.94
C LEU A 157 -10.34 -6.40 -12.88
N LEU A 158 -9.30 -5.56 -12.96
CA LEU A 158 -8.32 -5.44 -11.90
C LEU A 158 -8.78 -4.40 -10.89
N LEU A 159 -8.61 -4.70 -9.60
CA LEU A 159 -8.89 -3.78 -8.50
C LEU A 159 -7.60 -3.51 -7.73
N GLU A 160 -7.22 -2.25 -7.65
CA GLU A 160 -6.17 -1.75 -6.77
C GLU A 160 -6.85 -1.10 -5.56
N VAL A 161 -6.54 -1.56 -4.36
CA VAL A 161 -7.07 -0.97 -3.13
C VAL A 161 -6.06 0.00 -2.55
N GLN A 162 -6.48 1.25 -2.36
CA GLN A 162 -5.67 2.27 -1.69
C GLN A 162 -6.37 2.77 -0.43
N SER A 163 -5.58 3.21 0.53
CA SER A 163 -6.10 3.79 1.77
C SER A 163 -5.45 5.13 2.09
N GLY A 164 -6.30 6.13 2.34
CA GLY A 164 -5.93 7.43 2.89
C GLY A 164 -6.07 7.41 4.41
N PHE A 165 -5.05 7.91 5.13
CA PHE A 165 -5.03 7.96 6.60
C PHE A 165 -4.86 9.38 7.16
N GLN A 166 -4.69 10.38 6.29
CA GLN A 166 -4.35 11.76 6.67
C GLN A 166 -5.19 12.79 5.90
N GLY A 167 -6.23 12.37 5.18
CA GLY A 167 -7.04 13.23 4.31
C GLY A 167 -6.33 13.67 3.03
N ILE A 168 -5.17 13.11 2.71
CA ILE A 168 -4.50 13.25 1.40
C ILE A 168 -4.78 12.00 0.58
N ASN A 169 -5.46 12.18 -0.54
CA ASN A 169 -5.97 11.11 -1.38
C ASN A 169 -5.38 11.24 -2.79
N ASP A 170 -4.29 10.51 -3.03
CA ASP A 170 -3.52 10.62 -4.27
C ASP A 170 -3.17 9.22 -4.80
N ILE A 171 -3.28 9.05 -6.12
CA ILE A 171 -2.88 7.82 -6.83
C ILE A 171 -1.52 8.05 -7.47
N LYS A 172 -0.54 7.20 -7.16
CA LYS A 172 0.81 7.32 -7.73
C LYS A 172 0.81 7.13 -9.24
N GLN A 173 1.56 7.95 -9.97
CA GLN A 173 1.62 7.91 -11.44
C GLN A 173 1.95 6.51 -12.01
N HIS A 174 2.89 5.78 -11.41
CA HIS A 174 3.27 4.45 -11.90
C HIS A 174 2.12 3.43 -11.83
N LYS A 175 1.16 3.60 -10.92
CA LYS A 175 -0.05 2.75 -10.85
C LYS A 175 -0.96 3.03 -12.06
N VAL A 176 -1.13 4.30 -12.42
CA VAL A 176 -1.89 4.70 -13.62
C VAL A 176 -1.23 4.19 -14.90
N LEU A 177 0.10 4.28 -15.00
CA LEU A 177 0.85 3.78 -16.17
C LEU A 177 0.73 2.26 -16.32
N GLU A 178 0.84 1.50 -15.23
CA GLU A 178 0.63 0.04 -15.26
C GLU A 178 -0.81 -0.31 -15.66
N ALA A 179 -1.81 0.40 -15.15
CA ALA A 179 -3.21 0.19 -15.51
C ALA A 179 -3.49 0.42 -17.02
N LYS A 180 -2.91 1.46 -17.60
CA LYS A 180 -2.98 1.71 -19.06
C LYS A 180 -2.34 0.58 -19.85
N ARG A 181 -1.13 0.17 -19.46
CA ARG A 181 -0.41 -0.94 -20.10
C ARG A 181 -1.22 -2.23 -20.08
N ARG A 182 -1.89 -2.55 -18.95
CA ARG A 182 -2.78 -3.72 -18.81
C ARG A 182 -4.01 -3.63 -19.70
N LEU A 183 -4.62 -2.45 -19.81
CA LEU A 183 -5.74 -2.25 -20.72
C LEU A 183 -5.31 -2.43 -22.18
N GLU A 184 -4.13 -1.96 -22.56
CA GLU A 184 -3.61 -2.09 -23.92
C GLU A 184 -3.27 -3.55 -24.28
N GLU A 185 -2.47 -4.22 -23.44
CA GLU A 185 -1.95 -5.56 -23.68
C GLU A 185 -2.97 -6.68 -23.43
N ASN A 186 -3.74 -6.58 -22.34
CA ASN A 186 -4.62 -7.66 -21.87
C ASN A 186 -6.11 -7.35 -22.07
N LYS A 187 -6.47 -6.12 -22.48
CA LYS A 187 -7.86 -5.65 -22.56
C LYS A 187 -8.60 -5.71 -21.21
N ILE A 188 -7.86 -5.59 -20.11
CA ILE A 188 -8.40 -5.62 -18.74
C ILE A 188 -8.27 -4.22 -18.12
N PRO A 189 -9.38 -3.52 -17.82
CA PRO A 189 -9.35 -2.25 -17.10
C PRO A 189 -8.90 -2.43 -15.65
N THR A 190 -8.45 -1.33 -15.04
CA THR A 190 -8.08 -1.29 -13.61
C THR A 190 -8.81 -0.15 -12.92
N ILE A 191 -9.53 -0.49 -11.86
CA ILE A 191 -10.18 0.50 -10.98
C ILE A 191 -9.41 0.55 -9.65
N VAL A 192 -9.11 1.77 -9.20
CA VAL A 192 -8.70 2.00 -7.82
C VAL A 192 -9.94 2.12 -6.95
N VAL A 193 -10.05 1.29 -5.92
CA VAL A 193 -10.98 1.48 -4.80
C VAL A 193 -10.20 2.14 -3.67
N HIS A 194 -10.41 3.45 -3.49
CA HIS A 194 -9.72 4.23 -2.48
C HIS A 194 -10.60 4.42 -1.25
N PHE A 195 -10.14 3.95 -0.09
CA PHE A 195 -10.77 4.18 1.21
C PHE A 195 -10.05 5.31 1.95
N ASP A 196 -10.68 6.46 2.03
CA ASP A 196 -10.21 7.56 2.87
C ASP A 196 -10.74 7.38 4.30
N LEU A 197 -10.00 6.62 5.10
CA LEU A 197 -10.36 6.29 6.47
C LEU A 197 -10.29 7.50 7.41
N PHE A 198 -9.57 8.56 7.00
CA PHE A 198 -9.53 9.80 7.77
C PHE A 198 -10.89 10.52 7.74
N ASN A 199 -11.58 10.48 6.60
CA ASN A 199 -12.87 11.14 6.41
C ASN A 199 -14.08 10.18 6.34
N GLY A 200 -13.86 8.86 6.43
CA GLY A 200 -14.94 7.87 6.42
C GLY A 200 -15.63 7.69 5.05
N GLN A 201 -14.90 7.90 3.96
CA GLN A 201 -15.45 7.92 2.60
C GLN A 201 -14.65 7.03 1.65
N ALA A 202 -15.25 6.65 0.53
CA ALA A 202 -14.62 5.85 -0.50
C ALA A 202 -14.89 6.38 -1.91
N ALA A 203 -13.91 6.19 -2.79
CA ALA A 203 -13.97 6.56 -4.20
C ALA A 203 -13.57 5.36 -5.07
N CYS A 204 -14.20 5.25 -6.24
CA CYS A 204 -13.84 4.30 -7.28
C CYS A 204 -13.41 5.07 -8.53
N VAL A 205 -12.15 4.91 -8.92
CA VAL A 205 -11.56 5.65 -10.04
C VAL A 205 -11.05 4.66 -11.08
N ASP A 206 -11.58 4.73 -12.30
CA ASP A 206 -11.07 3.97 -13.44
C ASP A 206 -9.73 4.59 -13.89
N ILE A 207 -8.64 4.05 -13.37
CA ILE A 207 -7.32 4.62 -13.57
C ILE A 207 -6.74 4.30 -14.95
N SER A 208 -7.23 3.27 -15.65
CA SER A 208 -6.78 2.98 -17.01
C SER A 208 -7.31 3.99 -18.04
N LYS A 209 -8.31 4.80 -17.68
CA LYS A 209 -8.88 5.86 -18.54
C LYS A 209 -8.40 7.29 -18.22
N ILE A 210 -7.55 7.47 -17.21
CA ILE A 210 -7.04 8.80 -16.84
C ILE A 210 -6.20 9.38 -17.99
N LYS A 211 -6.51 10.61 -18.42
CA LYS A 211 -5.75 11.31 -19.47
C LYS A 211 -4.46 11.90 -18.90
N GLU A 212 -3.42 12.02 -19.72
CA GLU A 212 -2.14 12.60 -19.28
C GLU A 212 -2.24 14.10 -18.98
N ASN A 213 -3.15 14.80 -19.66
CA ASN A 213 -3.43 16.22 -19.47
C ASN A 213 -4.61 16.49 -18.51
N ASP A 214 -4.98 15.52 -17.69
CA ASP A 214 -6.03 15.71 -16.68
C ASP A 214 -5.60 16.76 -15.64
N LEU A 215 -6.53 17.64 -15.26
CA LEU A 215 -6.27 18.74 -14.32
C LEU A 215 -5.94 18.25 -12.91
N ASN A 216 -6.28 17.01 -12.58
CA ASN A 216 -6.00 16.41 -11.28
C ASN A 216 -4.56 15.87 -11.16
N TRP A 217 -3.76 15.90 -12.23
CA TRP A 217 -2.32 15.64 -12.11
C TRP A 217 -1.62 16.78 -11.39
N ILE A 218 -1.01 16.46 -10.25
CA ILE A 218 -0.29 17.41 -9.42
C ILE A 218 1.08 16.87 -9.03
N THR A 219 2.00 17.79 -8.74
CA THR A 219 3.32 17.45 -8.20
C THR A 219 3.32 17.66 -6.69
N ARG A 220 3.60 16.60 -5.92
CA ARG A 220 3.65 16.68 -4.45
C ARG A 220 5.09 16.80 -3.97
N GLN A 221 5.46 17.97 -3.44
CA GLN A 221 6.78 18.18 -2.83
C GLN A 221 7.03 17.24 -1.64
N GLN A 222 5.98 16.94 -0.86
CA GLN A 222 6.03 15.99 0.25
C GLN A 222 6.34 14.55 -0.20
N MET A 223 6.19 14.23 -1.49
CA MET A 223 6.55 12.95 -2.09
C MET A 223 7.78 13.09 -3.00
N GLU A 224 8.78 13.85 -2.56
CA GLU A 224 10.03 14.06 -3.31
C GLU A 224 9.80 14.63 -4.73
N GLY A 225 8.72 15.40 -4.92
CA GLY A 225 8.36 15.96 -6.23
C GLY A 225 7.75 14.94 -7.20
N GLN A 226 7.25 13.80 -6.72
CA GLN A 226 6.55 12.83 -7.56
C GLN A 226 5.24 13.41 -8.11
N SER A 227 4.95 13.05 -9.35
CA SER A 227 3.64 13.28 -9.98
C SER A 227 2.64 12.27 -9.47
N VAL A 228 1.47 12.75 -9.07
CA VAL A 228 0.36 11.94 -8.57
C VAL A 228 -0.95 12.47 -9.13
N PHE A 229 -1.93 11.58 -9.25
CA PHE A 229 -3.29 11.95 -9.59
C PHE A 229 -4.06 12.20 -8.30
N ASN A 230 -4.50 13.43 -8.07
CA ASN A 230 -5.30 13.77 -6.90
C ASN A 230 -6.74 13.26 -7.07
N ILE A 231 -7.22 12.49 -6.10
CA ILE A 231 -8.63 12.11 -6.03
C ILE A 231 -9.37 13.29 -5.40
N ALA A 232 -9.94 14.15 -6.24
CA ALA A 232 -10.70 15.30 -5.77
C ALA A 232 -11.99 14.85 -5.03
N GLN A 233 -12.52 15.73 -4.16
CA GLN A 233 -13.65 15.39 -3.28
C GLN A 233 -14.90 14.92 -4.02
N ASN A 234 -15.11 15.38 -5.26
CA ASN A 234 -16.22 14.97 -6.11
C ASN A 234 -16.14 13.52 -6.63
N PHE A 235 -15.02 12.82 -6.44
CA PHE A 235 -14.90 11.39 -6.73
C PHE A 235 -15.40 10.50 -5.57
N PHE A 236 -15.55 11.07 -4.37
CA PHE A 236 -15.98 10.34 -3.17
C PHE A 236 -17.49 10.27 -3.09
N ASN A 237 -18.05 9.24 -3.70
CA ASN A 237 -19.49 9.03 -3.80
C ASN A 237 -20.06 8.09 -2.73
N TYR A 238 -19.21 7.52 -1.87
CA TYR A 238 -19.62 6.51 -0.90
C TYR A 238 -19.10 6.85 0.49
N LYS A 239 -19.90 6.55 1.52
CA LYS A 239 -19.47 6.55 2.91
C LYS A 239 -19.30 5.12 3.39
N ILE A 240 -18.25 4.85 4.16
CA ILE A 240 -18.00 3.50 4.69
C ILE A 240 -19.04 3.08 5.75
N THR A 241 -19.81 4.04 6.26
CA THR A 241 -20.86 3.83 7.28
C THR A 241 -22.23 3.60 6.68
N GLU A 242 -22.39 3.70 5.37
CA GLU A 242 -23.66 3.54 4.66
C GLU A 242 -23.53 2.43 3.61
N ILE A 243 -24.59 1.63 3.43
CA ILE A 243 -24.63 0.66 2.33
C ILE A 243 -24.67 1.46 1.02
N PRO A 244 -23.80 1.20 0.03
CA PRO A 244 -23.82 1.94 -1.23
C PRO A 244 -25.19 1.88 -1.90
N ASN A 245 -25.69 3.02 -2.39
CA ASN A 245 -27.00 3.10 -3.05
C ASN A 245 -26.98 2.61 -4.50
N THR A 246 -25.79 2.46 -5.09
CA THR A 246 -25.59 2.05 -6.48
C THR A 246 -24.40 1.11 -6.59
N GLN A 247 -24.55 0.12 -7.47
CA GLN A 247 -23.47 -0.75 -7.89
C GLN A 247 -22.77 -0.18 -9.11
N ILE A 248 -21.47 -0.46 -9.23
CA ILE A 248 -20.64 -0.11 -10.37
C ILE A 248 -20.83 -1.21 -11.42
N ILE A 249 -21.34 -0.82 -12.59
CA ILE A 249 -21.48 -1.69 -13.76
C ILE A 249 -20.18 -1.59 -14.58
N TYR A 250 -19.55 -2.73 -14.87
CA TYR A 250 -18.27 -2.80 -15.58
C TYR A 250 -18.22 -3.94 -16.61
#